data_AF-A0A7W2LXF1-F1
#
_entry.id   AF-A0A7W2LXF1-F1
#
_cell.length_a   1.000
_cell.length_b   1.000
_cell.length_c   1.000
_cell.angle_alpha   90.00
_cell.angle_beta   90.00
_cell.angle_gamma   90.00
#
_symmetry.space_group_name_H-M   'P 1'
#
loop_
_entity.id
_entity.type
_entity.pdbx_description
1 polymer ?
#
loop_
_entity_poly.entity_id
_entity_poly.type
_entity_poly.pdbx_seq_one_letter_code
_entity_poly.pdbx_strand_id
1 'polypeptide(L)'
;MYHKHTALKRLTAVALLLAMAGCGVTDRIGKRMEDSWAADMLADSEKVILTSDGGNQLNPDADGKPLSVVMRVYQLTDLERFAASDAETLWATPQKALGNTLVEAREITLLPGIGQIDQWPLAKSARYVGVAAFFRDEQDARWKVAFDADSLRKDGIWFSSDGLRVLVDKTEIHAMHGVDVLNKPPTAEQQAAAERARQAAPGLTDKVQDAALDKASDMAGKSAQNAVDNSFNSLVDSVK
;
A
#
# COMPACT_ATOMS: atom_id res chain seq x y z
N MET A 1 -41.61 -1.48 81.07
CA MET A 1 -40.13 -1.50 80.94
C MET A 1 -39.76 -2.92 80.51
N TYR A 2 -38.98 -3.30 79.49
CA TYR A 2 -37.97 -2.63 78.68
C TYR A 2 -37.57 -3.61 77.54
N HIS A 3 -38.33 -3.75 76.45
CA HIS A 3 -38.02 -4.80 75.43
C HIS A 3 -38.13 -4.39 73.95
N LYS A 4 -38.52 -3.14 73.63
CA LYS A 4 -38.67 -2.69 72.22
C LYS A 4 -37.43 -2.06 71.61
N HIS A 5 -36.43 -1.65 72.40
CA HIS A 5 -35.23 -0.96 71.88
C HIS A 5 -34.06 -1.86 71.49
N THR A 6 -34.06 -3.15 71.89
CA THR A 6 -32.98 -4.10 71.59
C THR A 6 -33.13 -4.77 70.23
N ALA A 7 -34.37 -5.00 69.75
CA ALA A 7 -34.61 -5.60 68.44
C ALA A 7 -34.29 -4.64 67.28
N LEU A 8 -34.63 -3.36 67.43
CA LEU A 8 -34.39 -2.35 66.39
C LEU A 8 -32.88 -2.06 66.22
N LYS A 9 -32.11 -2.07 67.32
CA LYS A 9 -30.64 -1.89 67.27
C LYS A 9 -29.90 -3.08 66.66
N ARG A 10 -30.42 -4.31 66.82
CA ARG A 10 -29.84 -5.53 66.23
C ARG A 10 -30.10 -5.61 64.72
N LEU A 11 -31.24 -5.14 64.25
CA LEU A 11 -31.56 -5.07 62.82
C LEU A 11 -30.72 -4.02 62.07
N THR A 12 -30.43 -2.88 62.68
CA THR A 12 -29.52 -1.87 62.09
C THR A 12 -28.06 -2.33 62.02
N ALA A 13 -27.60 -3.15 62.97
CA ALA A 13 -26.22 -3.65 62.98
C ALA A 13 -25.95 -4.72 61.90
N VAL A 14 -26.95 -5.54 61.57
CA VAL A 14 -26.82 -6.55 60.50
C VAL A 14 -26.84 -5.91 59.11
N ALA A 15 -27.66 -4.86 58.90
CA ALA A 15 -27.70 -4.14 57.63
C ALA A 15 -26.41 -3.34 57.34
N LEU A 16 -25.72 -2.85 58.38
CA LEU A 16 -24.46 -2.11 58.21
C LEU A 16 -23.26 -3.02 57.92
N LEU A 17 -23.28 -4.29 58.35
CA LEU A 17 -22.22 -5.27 58.07
C LEU A 17 -22.28 -5.86 56.65
N LEU A 18 -23.45 -5.85 55.99
CA LEU A 18 -23.57 -6.28 54.59
C LEU A 18 -23.10 -5.22 53.56
N ALA A 19 -22.89 -3.97 53.97
CA ALA A 19 -22.49 -2.88 53.07
C ALA A 19 -20.96 -2.80 52.81
N MET A 20 -20.13 -3.55 53.56
CA MET A 20 -18.66 -3.50 53.49
C MET A 20 -18.02 -4.70 52.78
N ALA A 21 -18.77 -5.43 51.94
CA ALA A 21 -18.25 -6.54 51.11
C ALA A 21 -18.34 -6.27 49.59
N GLY A 22 -18.59 -5.03 49.17
CA GLY A 22 -18.93 -4.70 47.78
C GLY A 22 -17.79 -4.20 46.87
N CYS A 23 -16.66 -3.73 47.40
CA CYS A 23 -15.68 -3.01 46.55
C CYS A 23 -14.73 -3.87 45.70
N GLY A 24 -14.81 -5.21 45.72
CA GLY A 24 -13.84 -6.07 45.02
C GLY A 24 -14.40 -7.01 43.94
N VAL A 25 -15.73 -7.10 43.81
CA VAL A 25 -16.37 -8.07 42.89
C VAL A 25 -16.62 -7.49 41.50
N THR A 26 -16.81 -6.17 41.40
CA THR A 26 -17.00 -5.47 40.11
C THR A 26 -15.81 -5.62 39.17
N ASP A 27 -14.57 -5.54 39.67
CA ASP A 27 -13.36 -5.67 38.83
C ASP A 27 -13.17 -7.06 38.24
N ARG A 28 -13.70 -8.12 38.89
CA ARG A 28 -13.60 -9.50 38.39
C ARG A 28 -14.74 -9.90 37.46
N ILE A 29 -15.89 -9.22 37.52
CA ILE A 29 -17.03 -9.47 36.62
C ILE A 29 -16.81 -8.75 35.29
N GLY A 30 -16.26 -7.53 35.29
CA GLY A 30 -15.88 -6.82 34.06
C GLY A 30 -14.91 -7.64 33.21
N LYS A 31 -13.80 -8.11 33.82
CA LYS A 31 -12.80 -8.95 33.14
C LYS A 31 -13.30 -10.30 32.61
N ARG A 32 -14.42 -10.84 33.13
CA ARG A 32 -14.97 -12.12 32.65
C ARG A 32 -16.01 -11.95 31.54
N MET A 33 -16.54 -10.75 31.36
CA MET A 33 -17.50 -10.48 30.30
C MET A 33 -16.80 -10.23 28.95
N GLU A 34 -15.56 -9.77 29.01
CA GLU A 34 -14.66 -9.52 27.86
C GLU A 34 -14.30 -10.82 27.10
N ASP A 35 -14.19 -11.96 27.79
CA ASP A 35 -13.82 -13.27 27.21
C ASP A 35 -15.05 -14.10 26.74
N SER A 36 -16.24 -13.51 26.71
CA SER A 36 -17.46 -14.22 26.28
C SER A 36 -17.61 -14.15 24.76
N TRP A 37 -17.92 -15.29 24.13
CA TRP A 37 -18.32 -15.36 22.71
C TRP A 37 -19.49 -14.41 22.39
N ALA A 38 -20.34 -14.09 23.38
CA ALA A 38 -21.43 -13.13 23.23
C ALA A 38 -20.93 -11.67 23.15
N ALA A 39 -19.80 -11.33 23.78
CA ALA A 39 -19.19 -10.00 23.67
C ALA A 39 -18.51 -9.80 22.31
N ASP A 40 -17.92 -10.84 21.74
CA ASP A 40 -17.37 -10.82 20.37
C ASP A 40 -18.48 -10.83 19.28
N MET A 41 -19.66 -11.39 19.58
CA MET A 41 -20.83 -11.30 18.70
C MET A 41 -21.59 -9.97 18.80
N LEU A 42 -21.49 -9.25 19.94
CA LEU A 42 -22.11 -7.94 20.15
C LEU A 42 -21.17 -6.78 19.83
N ALA A 43 -19.87 -6.99 19.91
CA ALA A 43 -18.88 -6.11 19.34
C ALA A 43 -18.94 -6.29 17.82
N ASP A 44 -19.32 -5.24 17.11
CA ASP A 44 -19.13 -5.15 15.68
C ASP A 44 -17.61 -5.16 15.40
N SER A 45 -17.01 -6.35 15.43
CA SER A 45 -15.56 -6.48 15.26
C SER A 45 -15.23 -6.04 13.85
N GLU A 46 -14.34 -5.06 13.75
CA GLU A 46 -13.74 -4.65 12.48
C GLU A 46 -13.15 -5.90 11.82
N LYS A 47 -13.46 -6.13 10.55
CA LYS A 47 -13.03 -7.31 9.82
C LYS A 47 -12.31 -6.90 8.55
N VAL A 48 -11.27 -7.66 8.22
CA VAL A 48 -10.80 -7.71 6.85
C VAL A 48 -11.77 -8.59 6.08
N ILE A 49 -12.52 -7.99 5.15
CA ILE A 49 -13.34 -8.70 4.16
C ILE A 49 -12.60 -8.56 2.84
N LEU A 50 -12.00 -9.64 2.33
CA LEU A 50 -11.25 -9.62 1.08
C LEU A 50 -11.93 -10.51 0.05
N THR A 51 -12.38 -9.91 -1.04
CA THR A 51 -12.79 -10.63 -2.26
C THR A 51 -11.59 -10.73 -3.20
N SER A 52 -11.16 -11.95 -3.50
CA SER A 52 -10.04 -12.21 -4.43
C SER A 52 -10.58 -12.91 -5.67
N ASP A 53 -10.44 -12.28 -6.84
CA ASP A 53 -10.82 -12.85 -8.12
C ASP A 53 -9.58 -13.31 -8.89
N GLY A 54 -9.52 -14.60 -9.24
CA GLY A 54 -8.51 -15.16 -10.12
C GLY A 54 -8.94 -15.00 -11.58
N GLY A 55 -8.16 -14.30 -12.38
CA GLY A 55 -8.36 -14.18 -13.81
C GLY A 55 -8.16 -15.51 -14.54
N ASN A 56 -8.66 -15.60 -15.77
CA ASN A 56 -8.56 -16.82 -16.58
C ASN A 56 -7.13 -17.09 -17.05
N GLN A 57 -6.25 -16.09 -17.02
CA GLN A 57 -4.85 -16.20 -17.42
C GLN A 57 -3.91 -16.06 -16.22
N LEU A 58 -4.40 -16.39 -15.01
CA LEU A 58 -3.66 -16.28 -13.77
C LEU A 58 -2.37 -17.13 -13.80
N ASN A 59 -1.25 -16.51 -13.38
CA ASN A 59 0.05 -17.12 -13.10
C ASN A 59 0.46 -18.20 -14.12
N PRO A 60 0.54 -17.85 -15.42
CA PRO A 60 0.75 -18.84 -16.45
C PRO A 60 2.15 -19.47 -16.37
N ASP A 61 2.29 -20.72 -16.79
CA ASP A 61 3.61 -21.31 -17.03
C ASP A 61 4.23 -20.85 -18.36
N ALA A 62 5.40 -21.40 -18.71
CA ALA A 62 6.13 -21.05 -19.93
C ALA A 62 5.35 -21.39 -21.22
N ASP A 63 4.38 -22.32 -21.15
CA ASP A 63 3.51 -22.68 -22.27
C ASP A 63 2.22 -21.83 -22.29
N GLY A 64 2.07 -20.88 -21.37
CA GLY A 64 0.91 -20.01 -21.22
C GLY A 64 -0.27 -20.66 -20.49
N LYS A 65 -0.08 -21.85 -19.88
CA LYS A 65 -1.15 -22.54 -19.16
C LYS A 65 -1.39 -21.84 -17.81
N PRO A 66 -2.63 -21.42 -17.50
CA PRO A 66 -2.95 -20.78 -16.22
C PRO A 66 -2.72 -21.72 -15.03
N LEU A 67 -2.14 -21.20 -13.95
CA LEU A 67 -1.89 -21.93 -12.70
C LEU A 67 -2.41 -21.14 -11.49
N SER A 68 -2.59 -21.85 -10.37
CA SER A 68 -2.90 -21.21 -9.10
C SER A 68 -1.75 -20.31 -8.64
N VAL A 69 -2.07 -19.30 -7.84
CA VAL A 69 -1.09 -18.46 -7.15
C VAL A 69 -1.32 -18.52 -5.65
N VAL A 70 -0.23 -18.42 -4.88
CA VAL A 70 -0.31 -18.21 -3.44
C VAL A 70 -0.30 -16.72 -3.17
N MET A 71 -1.29 -16.23 -2.45
CA MET A 71 -1.37 -14.88 -1.93
C MET A 71 -1.10 -14.88 -0.43
N ARG A 72 -0.40 -13.86 0.06
CA ARG A 72 -0.36 -13.57 1.50
C ARG A 72 -0.91 -12.19 1.78
N VAL A 73 -1.75 -12.13 2.80
CA VAL A 73 -2.35 -10.91 3.32
C VAL A 73 -1.69 -10.60 4.65
N TYR A 74 -1.18 -9.38 4.79
CA TYR A 74 -0.45 -8.91 5.95
C TYR A 74 -1.20 -7.75 6.59
N GLN A 75 -1.50 -7.88 7.88
CA GLN A 75 -1.90 -6.75 8.70
C GLN A 75 -0.64 -6.07 9.23
N LEU A 76 -0.49 -4.77 9.00
CA LEU A 76 0.76 -4.05 9.24
C LEU A 76 0.52 -2.79 10.08
N THR A 77 1.41 -2.48 11.01
CA THR A 77 1.42 -1.17 11.72
C THR A 77 2.06 -0.07 10.88
N ASP A 78 2.92 -0.42 9.93
CA ASP A 78 3.63 0.49 9.04
C ASP A 78 3.91 -0.17 7.67
N LEU A 79 3.90 0.64 6.60
CA LEU A 79 3.96 0.18 5.22
C LEU A 79 5.38 0.17 4.63
N GLU A 80 6.34 0.90 5.20
CA GLU A 80 7.66 1.17 4.60
C GLU A 80 8.41 -0.12 4.27
N ARG A 81 8.48 -1.04 5.23
CA ARG A 81 9.17 -2.34 5.06
C ARG A 81 8.49 -3.22 4.02
N PHE A 82 7.16 -3.23 4.00
CA PHE A 82 6.41 -3.99 3.01
C PHE A 82 6.60 -3.43 1.61
N ALA A 83 6.59 -2.10 1.46
CA ALA A 83 6.85 -1.42 0.19
C ALA A 83 8.27 -1.71 -0.33
N ALA A 84 9.27 -1.69 0.56
CA ALA A 84 10.67 -1.89 0.21
C ALA A 84 11.08 -3.38 -0.01
N SER A 85 10.32 -4.34 0.53
CA SER A 85 10.66 -5.76 0.40
C SER A 85 10.45 -6.29 -1.02
N ASP A 86 11.42 -7.04 -1.52
CA ASP A 86 11.23 -7.90 -2.71
C ASP A 86 10.40 -9.15 -2.39
N ALA A 87 9.89 -9.80 -3.43
CA ALA A 87 8.97 -10.92 -3.29
C ALA A 87 9.66 -12.17 -2.73
N GLU A 88 10.90 -12.48 -3.15
CA GLU A 88 11.69 -13.61 -2.64
C GLU A 88 11.91 -13.52 -1.12
N THR A 89 12.34 -12.36 -0.64
CA THR A 89 12.59 -12.11 0.79
C THR A 89 11.29 -12.16 1.59
N LEU A 90 10.21 -11.56 1.08
CA LEU A 90 8.91 -11.56 1.73
C LEU A 90 8.25 -12.96 1.75
N TRP A 91 8.54 -13.78 0.73
CA TRP A 91 8.13 -15.17 0.66
C TRP A 91 8.90 -16.04 1.66
N ALA A 92 10.23 -15.95 1.65
CA ALA A 92 11.09 -16.84 2.43
C ALA A 92 11.11 -16.49 3.92
N THR A 93 11.16 -15.18 4.26
CA THR A 93 11.35 -14.73 5.64
C THR A 93 10.49 -13.50 6.01
N PRO A 94 9.15 -13.59 5.93
CA PRO A 94 8.26 -12.45 6.15
C PRO A 94 8.45 -11.77 7.52
N GLN A 95 8.69 -12.55 8.59
CA GLN A 95 8.93 -11.99 9.93
C GLN A 95 10.22 -11.16 9.99
N LYS A 96 11.25 -11.54 9.22
CA LYS A 96 12.51 -10.78 9.16
C LYS A 96 12.35 -9.54 8.28
N ALA A 97 11.66 -9.68 7.14
CA ALA A 97 11.41 -8.60 6.18
C ALA A 97 10.60 -7.47 6.84
N LEU A 98 9.48 -7.83 7.48
CA LEU A 98 8.53 -6.89 8.06
C LEU A 98 8.88 -6.54 9.52
N GLY A 99 9.59 -7.41 10.24
CA GLY A 99 10.03 -7.16 11.60
C GLY A 99 8.86 -6.83 12.54
N ASN A 100 9.00 -5.74 13.29
CA ASN A 100 8.00 -5.26 14.23
C ASN A 100 6.78 -4.61 13.56
N THR A 101 6.76 -4.45 12.23
CA THR A 101 5.59 -3.88 11.55
C THR A 101 4.53 -4.93 11.25
N LEU A 102 4.88 -6.21 11.27
CA LEU A 102 3.95 -7.32 11.06
C LEU A 102 3.07 -7.54 12.29
N VAL A 103 1.75 -7.45 12.11
CA VAL A 103 0.75 -7.80 13.12
C VAL A 103 0.27 -9.23 12.92
N GLU A 104 -0.12 -9.55 11.69
CA GLU A 104 -0.65 -10.86 11.32
C GLU A 104 -0.34 -11.15 9.85
N ALA A 105 -0.13 -12.42 9.50
CA ALA A 105 -0.03 -12.88 8.13
C ALA A 105 -1.00 -14.03 7.89
N ARG A 106 -1.68 -14.02 6.74
CA ARG A 106 -2.59 -15.08 6.30
C ARG A 106 -2.24 -15.49 4.88
N GLU A 107 -2.26 -16.79 4.60
CA GLU A 107 -2.02 -17.34 3.27
C GLU A 107 -3.34 -17.80 2.63
N ILE A 108 -3.50 -17.52 1.34
CA ILE A 108 -4.68 -17.82 0.53
C ILE A 108 -4.20 -18.39 -0.81
N THR A 109 -4.76 -19.50 -1.25
CA THR A 109 -4.51 -20.04 -2.60
C THR A 109 -5.61 -19.60 -3.53
N LEU A 110 -5.27 -18.89 -4.62
CA LEU A 110 -6.22 -18.42 -5.62
C LEU A 110 -6.11 -19.26 -6.90
N LEU A 111 -7.25 -19.69 -7.42
CA LEU A 111 -7.34 -20.54 -8.61
C LEU A 111 -7.72 -19.71 -9.86
N PRO A 112 -7.26 -20.09 -11.06
CA PRO A 112 -7.66 -19.42 -12.30
C PRO A 112 -9.17 -19.46 -12.53
N GLY A 113 -9.75 -18.33 -12.89
CA GLY A 113 -11.18 -18.19 -13.19
C GLY A 113 -12.12 -18.27 -11.98
N ILE A 114 -11.59 -18.36 -10.75
CA ILE A 114 -12.38 -18.51 -9.53
C ILE A 114 -12.23 -17.28 -8.63
N GLY A 115 -13.35 -16.76 -8.16
CA GLY A 115 -13.40 -15.77 -7.09
C GLY A 115 -13.71 -16.40 -5.74
N GLN A 116 -13.14 -15.85 -4.67
CA GLN A 116 -13.41 -16.26 -3.29
C GLN A 116 -13.50 -15.05 -2.36
N ILE A 117 -14.19 -15.23 -1.23
CA ILE A 117 -14.36 -14.21 -0.20
C ILE A 117 -13.85 -14.77 1.11
N ASP A 118 -12.86 -14.10 1.69
CA ASP A 118 -12.28 -14.42 2.98
C ASP A 118 -12.58 -13.32 3.98
N GLN A 119 -12.90 -13.70 5.22
CA GLN A 119 -13.21 -12.76 6.29
C GLN A 119 -12.55 -13.17 7.60
N TRP A 120 -11.88 -12.22 8.25
CA TRP A 120 -11.26 -12.43 9.57
C TRP A 120 -11.12 -11.11 10.35
N PRO A 121 -10.86 -11.16 11.67
CA PRO A 121 -10.74 -9.95 12.47
C PRO A 121 -9.63 -9.01 11.99
N LEU A 122 -9.93 -7.71 11.90
CA LEU A 122 -8.93 -6.66 11.73
C LEU A 122 -8.35 -6.35 13.11
N ALA A 123 -7.03 -6.47 13.24
CA ALA A 123 -6.35 -6.14 14.47
C ALA A 123 -6.42 -4.62 14.71
N LYS A 124 -6.70 -4.23 15.96
CA LYS A 124 -6.78 -2.80 16.35
C LYS A 124 -5.48 -2.02 16.09
N SER A 125 -4.34 -2.71 16.10
CA SER A 125 -3.03 -2.11 15.81
C SER A 125 -2.72 -2.02 14.32
N ALA A 126 -3.47 -2.70 13.45
CA ALA A 126 -3.23 -2.66 12.01
C ALA A 126 -3.58 -1.28 11.46
N ARG A 127 -2.63 -0.67 10.75
CA ARG A 127 -2.83 0.59 10.01
C ARG A 127 -2.92 0.35 8.51
N TYR A 128 -2.40 -0.78 8.04
CA TYR A 128 -2.46 -1.17 6.64
C TYR A 128 -2.79 -2.65 6.48
N VAL A 129 -3.40 -2.97 5.34
CA VAL A 129 -3.57 -4.34 4.85
C VAL A 129 -2.79 -4.47 3.55
N GLY A 130 -1.66 -5.16 3.58
CA GLY A 130 -0.86 -5.49 2.39
C GLY A 130 -1.30 -6.82 1.79
N VAL A 131 -1.42 -6.91 0.47
CA VAL A 131 -1.71 -8.15 -0.25
C VAL A 131 -0.61 -8.38 -1.27
N ALA A 132 0.06 -9.53 -1.18
CA ALA A 132 1.10 -9.94 -2.11
C ALA A 132 0.73 -11.27 -2.77
N ALA A 133 0.81 -11.34 -4.10
CA ALA A 133 0.67 -12.56 -4.89
C ALA A 133 2.06 -13.02 -5.34
N PHE A 134 2.44 -14.26 -5.00
CA PHE A 134 3.76 -14.81 -5.32
C PHE A 134 3.69 -15.59 -6.62
N PHE A 135 3.99 -14.91 -7.72
CA PHE A 135 3.96 -15.48 -9.07
C PHE A 135 5.17 -16.37 -9.32
N ARG A 136 5.05 -17.23 -10.34
CA ARG A 136 6.17 -18.07 -10.79
C ARG A 136 7.21 -17.28 -11.57
N ASP A 137 6.75 -16.30 -12.35
CA ASP A 137 7.59 -15.34 -13.07
C ASP A 137 7.24 -13.95 -12.57
N GLU A 138 8.24 -13.28 -11.99
CA GLU A 138 8.10 -11.96 -11.39
C GLU A 138 8.66 -10.85 -12.30
N GLN A 139 9.15 -11.20 -13.50
CA GLN A 139 9.62 -10.20 -14.46
C GLN A 139 8.49 -9.23 -14.81
N ASP A 140 8.72 -7.95 -14.53
CA ASP A 140 7.77 -6.84 -14.71
C ASP A 140 6.42 -7.03 -13.99
N ALA A 141 6.35 -7.93 -12.99
CA ALA A 141 5.13 -8.24 -12.28
C ALA A 141 4.71 -7.13 -11.31
N ARG A 142 3.43 -6.77 -11.31
CA ARG A 142 2.82 -6.03 -10.21
C ARG A 142 2.32 -7.01 -9.17
N TRP A 143 3.18 -7.40 -8.24
CA TRP A 143 2.92 -8.53 -7.34
C TRP A 143 2.35 -8.15 -5.97
N LYS A 144 2.21 -6.86 -5.64
CA LYS A 144 1.61 -6.41 -4.37
C LYS A 144 0.79 -5.13 -4.48
N VAL A 145 -0.18 -5.01 -3.60
CA VAL A 145 -1.00 -3.80 -3.33
C VAL A 145 -1.11 -3.61 -1.82
N ALA A 146 -1.46 -2.41 -1.36
CA ALA A 146 -1.80 -2.21 0.05
C ALA A 146 -2.96 -1.23 0.20
N PHE A 147 -3.70 -1.37 1.30
CA PHE A 147 -4.86 -0.56 1.62
C PHE A 147 -4.72 0.04 3.00
N ASP A 148 -5.33 1.20 3.21
CA ASP A 148 -5.49 1.79 4.54
C ASP A 148 -6.48 0.94 5.35
N ALA A 149 -6.07 0.50 6.55
CA ALA A 149 -6.92 -0.31 7.41
C ALA A 149 -8.15 0.47 7.92
N ASP A 150 -8.06 1.80 8.04
CA ASP A 150 -9.18 2.65 8.45
C ASP A 150 -10.34 2.58 7.44
N SER A 151 -10.08 2.28 6.17
CA SER A 151 -11.15 2.07 5.17
C SER A 151 -12.04 0.85 5.44
N LEU A 152 -11.59 -0.06 6.30
CA LEU A 152 -12.32 -1.26 6.73
C LEU A 152 -12.95 -1.11 8.11
N ARG A 153 -12.66 0.00 8.79
CA ARG A 153 -13.27 0.35 10.07
C ARG A 153 -14.60 1.03 9.78
N LYS A 154 -15.64 0.62 10.50
CA LYS A 154 -16.97 1.19 10.30
C LYS A 154 -17.02 2.58 10.90
N ASP A 155 -17.23 3.58 10.06
CA ASP A 155 -17.65 4.92 10.50
C ASP A 155 -19.17 4.91 10.83
N GLY A 156 -19.54 4.17 11.88
CA GLY A 156 -20.88 4.17 12.46
C GLY A 156 -21.78 2.98 12.12
N ILE A 157 -22.87 2.87 12.89
CA ILE A 157 -23.81 1.72 12.95
C ILE A 157 -24.52 1.43 11.61
N TRP A 158 -24.48 2.37 10.65
CA TRP A 158 -25.28 2.32 9.43
C TRP A 158 -24.51 1.89 8.17
N PHE A 159 -23.17 1.82 8.22
CA PHE A 159 -22.35 1.49 7.06
C PHE A 159 -21.52 0.24 7.35
N SER A 160 -21.76 -0.84 6.58
CA SER A 160 -20.77 -1.90 6.45
C SER A 160 -19.69 -1.44 5.48
N SER A 161 -18.42 -1.59 5.83
CA SER A 161 -17.35 -1.47 4.84
C SER A 161 -17.62 -2.45 3.70
N ASP A 162 -17.58 -2.00 2.45
CA ASP A 162 -17.76 -2.83 1.25
C ASP A 162 -16.67 -3.91 1.08
N GLY A 163 -15.66 -3.90 1.96
CA GLY A 163 -14.52 -4.80 1.94
C GLY A 163 -13.48 -4.37 0.92
N LEU A 164 -12.44 -5.19 0.76
CA LEU A 164 -11.45 -5.03 -0.30
C LEU A 164 -11.78 -5.99 -1.44
N ARG A 165 -11.48 -5.57 -2.68
CA ARG A 165 -11.56 -6.47 -3.83
C ARG A 165 -10.30 -6.38 -4.67
N VAL A 166 -9.69 -7.53 -4.94
CA VAL A 166 -8.52 -7.62 -5.82
C VAL A 166 -8.79 -8.57 -6.97
N LEU A 167 -8.31 -8.19 -8.15
CA LEU A 167 -8.22 -9.06 -9.33
C LEU A 167 -6.76 -9.44 -9.50
N VAL A 168 -6.49 -10.74 -9.61
CA VAL A 168 -5.16 -11.25 -9.93
C VAL A 168 -5.25 -11.96 -11.27
N ASP A 169 -4.56 -11.44 -12.28
CA ASP A 169 -4.54 -12.02 -13.63
C ASP A 169 -3.14 -11.88 -14.24
N LYS A 170 -2.73 -12.85 -15.06
CA LYS A 170 -1.34 -12.96 -15.52
C LYS A 170 -0.37 -12.94 -14.34
N THR A 171 0.48 -11.91 -14.25
CA THR A 171 1.45 -11.66 -13.19
C THR A 171 1.20 -10.32 -12.49
N GLU A 172 -0.07 -9.88 -12.46
CA GLU A 172 -0.45 -8.59 -11.89
C GLU A 172 -1.60 -8.73 -10.88
N ILE A 173 -1.53 -7.94 -9.81
CA ILE A 173 -2.61 -7.70 -8.86
C ILE A 173 -3.16 -6.28 -9.01
N HIS A 174 -4.48 -6.16 -9.11
CA HIS A 174 -5.19 -4.89 -9.24
C HIS A 174 -6.20 -4.73 -8.11
N ALA A 175 -6.19 -3.56 -7.46
CA ALA A 175 -7.25 -3.15 -6.56
C ALA A 175 -8.50 -2.78 -7.38
N MET A 176 -9.56 -3.59 -7.26
CA MET A 176 -10.87 -3.35 -7.88
C MET A 176 -11.81 -2.60 -6.93
N HIS A 177 -11.62 -2.77 -5.62
CA HIS A 177 -12.27 -1.98 -4.57
C HIS A 177 -11.26 -1.66 -3.47
N GLY A 178 -11.32 -0.44 -2.95
CA GLY A 178 -10.30 0.16 -2.08
C GLY A 178 -9.26 0.94 -2.87
N VAL A 179 -8.49 1.78 -2.17
CA VAL A 179 -7.42 2.59 -2.77
C VAL A 179 -6.07 1.94 -2.50
N ASP A 180 -5.32 1.61 -3.57
CA ASP A 180 -3.94 1.12 -3.43
C ASP A 180 -3.02 2.26 -2.98
N VAL A 181 -2.55 2.19 -1.73
CA VAL A 181 -1.67 3.21 -1.13
C VAL A 181 -0.19 3.01 -1.44
N LEU A 182 0.22 1.88 -2.04
CA LEU A 182 1.61 1.69 -2.49
C LEU A 182 1.92 2.54 -3.71
N ASN A 183 0.98 2.62 -4.65
CA ASN A 183 1.14 3.29 -5.93
C ASN A 183 0.19 4.48 -6.00
N LYS A 184 0.36 5.45 -5.10
CA LYS A 184 -0.34 6.72 -5.21
C LYS A 184 0.02 7.33 -6.58
N PRO A 185 -0.96 7.64 -7.45
CA PRO A 185 -0.64 8.24 -8.74
C PRO A 185 0.18 9.51 -8.50
N PRO A 186 1.25 9.75 -9.30
CA PRO A 186 2.09 10.92 -9.13
C PRO A 186 1.20 12.17 -9.13
N THR A 187 1.42 13.01 -8.12
CA THR A 187 0.64 14.24 -7.90
C THR A 187 0.63 15.08 -9.18
N ALA A 188 -0.44 15.84 -9.45
CA ALA A 188 -0.51 16.71 -10.62
C ALA A 188 0.72 17.64 -10.75
N GLU A 189 1.32 18.05 -9.62
CA GLU A 189 2.58 18.78 -9.57
C GLU A 189 3.80 17.98 -10.03
N GLN A 190 3.86 16.68 -9.69
CA GLN A 190 4.92 15.77 -10.13
C GLN A 190 4.78 15.39 -11.61
N GLN A 191 3.55 15.28 -12.11
CA GLN A 191 3.27 15.13 -13.53
C GLN A 191 3.65 16.41 -14.30
N ALA A 192 3.24 17.58 -13.80
CA ALA A 192 3.64 18.86 -14.37
C ALA A 192 5.16 19.09 -14.33
N ALA A 193 5.84 18.64 -13.28
CA ALA A 193 7.30 18.70 -13.18
C ALA A 193 7.99 17.73 -14.15
N ALA A 194 7.47 16.51 -14.32
CA ALA A 194 7.98 15.54 -15.29
C ALA A 194 7.76 16.01 -16.74
N GLU A 195 6.61 16.62 -17.04
CA GLU A 195 6.34 17.24 -18.34
C GLU A 195 7.24 18.43 -18.61
N ARG A 196 7.43 19.32 -17.61
CA ARG A 196 8.39 20.44 -17.71
C ARG A 196 9.82 19.94 -17.91
N ALA A 197 10.24 18.88 -17.23
CA ALA A 197 11.56 18.29 -17.40
C ALA A 197 11.74 17.65 -18.79
N ARG A 198 10.69 17.01 -19.33
CA ARG A 198 10.69 16.48 -20.71
C ARG A 198 10.73 17.58 -21.77
N GLN A 199 10.06 18.71 -21.53
CA GLN A 199 10.05 19.87 -22.41
C GLN A 199 11.33 20.71 -22.31
N ALA A 200 12.00 20.70 -21.15
CA ALA A 200 13.26 21.39 -20.92
C ALA A 200 14.49 20.61 -21.43
N ALA A 201 14.32 19.33 -21.80
CA ALA A 201 15.37 18.57 -22.45
C ALA A 201 15.44 18.98 -23.95
N PRO A 202 16.52 19.62 -24.41
CA PRO A 202 16.63 20.02 -25.81
C PRO A 202 16.55 18.76 -26.68
N GLY A 203 15.58 18.75 -27.59
CA GLY A 203 15.34 17.65 -28.50
C GLY A 203 16.57 17.37 -29.36
N LEU A 204 16.77 16.12 -29.74
CA LEU A 204 17.86 15.72 -30.66
C LEU A 204 17.87 16.59 -31.93
N THR A 205 16.71 17.04 -32.37
CA THR A 205 16.50 17.92 -33.53
C THR A 205 17.08 19.33 -33.33
N ASP A 206 16.91 19.94 -32.16
CA ASP A 206 17.43 21.28 -31.85
C ASP A 206 18.96 21.29 -31.87
N LYS A 207 19.59 20.26 -31.28
CA LYS A 207 21.06 20.14 -31.27
C LYS A 207 21.64 19.96 -32.67
N VAL A 208 20.91 19.31 -33.58
CA VAL A 208 21.34 19.12 -34.97
C VAL A 208 21.15 20.40 -35.78
N GLN A 209 20.07 21.14 -35.54
CA GLN A 209 19.87 22.46 -36.16
C GLN A 209 20.95 23.46 -35.72
N ASP A 210 21.22 23.57 -34.43
CA ASP A 210 22.22 24.50 -33.89
C ASP A 210 23.64 24.15 -34.38
N ALA A 211 24.01 22.86 -34.39
CA ALA A 211 25.29 22.42 -34.90
C ALA A 211 25.44 22.61 -36.43
N ALA A 212 24.33 22.57 -37.18
CA ALA A 212 24.33 22.84 -38.61
C ALA A 212 24.45 24.34 -38.91
N LEU A 213 23.79 25.19 -38.13
CA LEU A 213 23.87 26.65 -38.23
C LEU A 213 25.28 27.15 -37.89
N ASP A 214 25.89 26.62 -36.83
CA ASP A 214 27.25 26.99 -36.40
C ASP A 214 28.32 26.60 -37.45
N LYS A 215 28.17 25.41 -38.04
CA LYS A 215 29.03 24.98 -39.17
C LYS A 215 28.85 25.84 -40.42
N ALA A 216 27.64 26.33 -40.67
CA ALA A 216 27.37 27.20 -41.82
C ALA A 216 27.98 28.59 -41.64
N SER A 217 27.90 29.18 -40.43
CA SER A 217 28.56 30.46 -40.13
C SER A 217 30.08 30.37 -40.22
N ASP A 218 30.68 29.29 -39.73
CA ASP A 218 32.12 29.09 -39.78
C ASP A 218 32.66 28.92 -41.20
N MET A 219 31.93 28.20 -42.06
CA MET A 219 32.28 28.06 -43.48
C MET A 219 32.16 29.38 -44.24
N ALA A 220 31.13 30.18 -43.95
CA ALA A 220 30.96 31.51 -44.53
C ALA A 220 32.10 32.45 -44.10
N GLY A 221 32.48 32.43 -42.81
CA GLY A 221 33.58 33.24 -42.27
C GLY A 221 34.93 32.90 -42.90
N LYS A 222 35.25 31.61 -43.02
CA LYS A 222 36.51 31.15 -43.66
C LYS A 222 36.58 31.47 -45.15
N SER A 223 35.46 31.35 -45.86
CA SER A 223 35.40 31.67 -47.29
C SER A 223 35.61 33.17 -47.55
N ALA A 224 35.05 34.03 -46.68
CA ALA A 224 35.26 35.47 -46.75
C ALA A 224 36.72 35.86 -46.47
N GLN A 225 37.35 35.28 -45.43
CA GLN A 225 38.78 35.51 -45.15
C GLN A 225 39.67 35.12 -46.33
N ASN A 226 39.47 33.92 -46.88
CA ASN A 226 40.26 33.44 -48.03
C ASN A 226 40.09 34.32 -49.28
N ALA A 227 38.89 34.87 -49.52
CA ALA A 227 38.65 35.77 -50.65
C ALA A 227 39.38 37.12 -50.50
N VAL A 228 39.44 37.64 -49.26
CA VAL A 228 40.18 38.86 -48.94
C VAL A 228 41.69 38.62 -49.07
N ASP A 229 42.20 37.51 -48.55
CA ASP A 229 43.63 37.16 -48.60
C ASP A 229 44.12 36.96 -50.05
N ASN A 230 43.31 36.31 -50.89
CA ASN A 230 43.64 36.13 -52.31
C ASN A 230 43.61 37.45 -53.10
N SER A 231 42.67 38.35 -52.78
CA SER A 231 42.62 39.69 -53.39
C SER A 231 43.84 40.53 -52.99
N PHE A 232 44.30 40.41 -51.74
CA PHE A 232 45.48 41.12 -51.26
C PHE A 232 46.76 40.59 -51.91
N ASN A 233 46.94 39.26 -51.98
CA ASN A 233 48.12 38.66 -52.61
C ASN A 233 48.21 38.98 -54.11
N SER A 234 47.09 38.93 -54.84
CA SER A 234 47.08 39.27 -56.27
C SER A 234 47.42 40.74 -56.55
N LEU A 235 47.07 41.66 -55.65
CA LEU A 235 47.44 43.07 -55.76
C LEU A 235 48.92 43.32 -55.44
N VAL A 236 49.50 42.56 -54.51
CA VAL A 236 50.93 42.66 -54.16
C VAL A 236 51.81 42.11 -55.29
N ASP A 237 51.40 41.04 -55.95
CA ASP A 237 52.15 40.46 -57.07
C ASP A 237 52.07 41.32 -58.35
N SER A 238 51.05 42.18 -58.48
CA SER A 238 50.88 43.06 -59.64
C SER A 238 51.75 44.34 -59.59
N VAL A 239 52.49 44.58 -58.52
CA VAL A 239 53.30 45.81 -58.29
C VAL A 239 54.82 45.56 -58.33
N LYS A 240 55.25 44.35 -58.69
CA LYS A 240 56.67 44.01 -58.90
C LYS A 240 57.02 43.86 -60.37
#